data_AF-A0A0D9WFW5-F1
#
_entry.id   AF-A0A0D9WFW5-F1
#
_cell.length_a   1.000
_cell.length_b   1.000
_cell.length_c   1.000
_cell.angle_alpha   90.00
_cell.angle_beta   90.00
_cell.angle_gamma   90.00
#
_symmetry.space_group_name_H-M   'P 1'
#
loop_
_entity.id
_entity.type
_entity.pdbx_description
1 polymer ?
#
loop_
_entity_poly.entity_id
_entity_poly.type
_entity_poly.pdbx_seq_one_letter_code
_entity_poly.pdbx_strand_id
1 'polypeptide(L)'
;MAAAAPSSPAPVRAAVSARSSAARVAALPADGASSSSSAAAAYKELGLYSLKKRIEDAVVRVETTASSALEMEEARRIKQEEVLRGRNLWDNPAKSHETLSALADATRVVDHLKDLRYKAEEAKLISQLSEMDVINVELFKQAYKASVDASEFLDRYQMYKLLKGPYDREGACIIVTAGSESVASEAS
;
A
#
# COMPACT_ATOMS: atom_id res chain seq x y z
N MET A 1 -37.14 21.26 -37.79
CA MET A 1 -35.72 21.23 -38.19
C MET A 1 -34.99 20.31 -37.23
N ALA A 2 -34.25 19.35 -37.78
CA ALA A 2 -33.74 18.15 -37.10
C ALA A 2 -32.66 18.44 -36.05
N ALA A 3 -32.68 17.65 -34.97
CA ALA A 3 -31.64 17.59 -33.95
C ALA A 3 -30.39 16.86 -34.48
N ALA A 4 -29.21 17.45 -34.28
CA ALA A 4 -27.93 16.82 -34.55
C ALA A 4 -27.23 16.54 -33.21
N ALA A 5 -27.05 15.27 -32.88
CA ALA A 5 -26.30 14.80 -31.71
C ALA A 5 -24.78 14.84 -31.99
N PRO A 6 -23.93 15.21 -31.02
CA PRO A 6 -22.49 15.07 -31.17
C PRO A 6 -22.04 13.62 -30.98
N SER A 7 -21.23 13.14 -31.92
CA SER A 7 -20.65 11.80 -32.04
C SER A 7 -19.68 11.47 -30.90
N SER A 8 -19.83 10.28 -30.34
CA SER A 8 -18.93 9.66 -29.35
C SER A 8 -17.59 9.23 -29.99
N PRO A 9 -16.43 9.46 -29.35
CA PRO A 9 -15.15 8.95 -29.85
C PRO A 9 -14.90 7.51 -29.39
N ALA A 10 -14.52 6.64 -30.33
CA ALA A 10 -14.18 5.24 -30.12
C ALA A 10 -12.91 5.05 -29.26
N PRO A 11 -12.78 3.95 -28.50
CA PRO A 11 -11.59 3.69 -27.70
C PRO A 11 -10.48 3.10 -28.57
N VAL A 12 -9.33 3.77 -28.59
CA VAL A 12 -8.09 3.29 -29.21
C VAL A 12 -7.47 2.21 -28.30
N ARG A 13 -7.57 0.94 -28.69
CA ARG A 13 -6.85 -0.16 -28.01
C ARG A 13 -5.38 -0.10 -28.38
N ALA A 14 -4.52 0.27 -27.43
CA ALA A 14 -3.09 0.06 -27.52
C ALA A 14 -2.77 -1.43 -27.31
N ALA A 15 -2.32 -2.11 -28.36
CA ALA A 15 -1.80 -3.47 -28.28
C ALA A 15 -0.33 -3.42 -27.83
N VAL A 16 -0.02 -3.94 -26.65
CA VAL A 16 1.36 -4.06 -26.16
C VAL A 16 1.94 -5.37 -26.70
N SER A 17 2.84 -5.25 -27.67
CA SER A 17 3.58 -6.36 -28.26
C SER A 17 4.66 -6.84 -27.29
N ALA A 18 4.49 -8.01 -26.67
CA ALA A 18 5.51 -8.65 -25.87
C ALA A 18 6.65 -9.17 -26.78
N ARG A 19 7.84 -8.57 -26.66
CA ARG A 19 9.07 -9.07 -27.30
C ARG A 19 9.56 -10.31 -26.54
N SER A 20 9.53 -11.46 -27.21
CA SER A 20 10.20 -12.68 -26.75
C SER A 20 11.71 -12.53 -26.95
N SER A 21 12.45 -12.43 -25.85
CA SER A 21 13.92 -12.55 -25.86
C SER A 21 14.30 -14.01 -25.64
N ALA A 22 14.68 -14.70 -26.72
CA ALA A 22 15.28 -16.02 -26.66
C ALA A 22 16.71 -15.91 -26.09
N ALA A 23 16.91 -16.37 -24.85
CA ALA A 23 18.23 -16.52 -24.27
C ALA A 23 18.90 -17.79 -24.81
N ARG A 24 20.11 -17.65 -25.36
CA ARG A 24 20.94 -18.77 -25.80
C ARG A 24 21.39 -19.59 -24.59
N VAL A 25 21.05 -20.87 -24.56
CA VAL A 25 21.55 -21.82 -23.57
C VAL A 25 22.98 -22.20 -23.95
N ALA A 26 23.96 -21.71 -23.18
CA ALA A 26 25.32 -22.25 -23.20
C ALA A 26 25.35 -23.53 -22.35
N ALA A 27 25.77 -24.63 -22.96
CA ALA A 27 25.95 -25.90 -22.27
C ALA A 27 27.14 -25.81 -21.28
N LEU A 28 26.92 -26.25 -20.04
CA LEU A 28 27.97 -26.48 -19.05
C LEU A 28 28.07 -27.98 -18.72
N PRO A 29 29.28 -28.47 -18.38
CA PRO A 29 29.55 -29.89 -18.27
C PRO A 29 28.92 -30.47 -16.99
N ALA A 30 28.50 -31.72 -17.09
CA ALA A 30 28.08 -32.52 -15.96
C ALA A 30 29.32 -32.94 -15.15
N ASP A 31 29.41 -32.51 -13.89
CA ASP A 31 30.06 -33.26 -12.81
C ASP A 31 29.78 -32.63 -11.43
N GLY A 32 29.38 -33.46 -10.46
CA GLY A 32 29.34 -33.09 -9.03
C GLY A 32 27.97 -33.09 -8.33
N ALA A 33 27.29 -34.24 -8.24
CA ALA A 33 25.95 -34.39 -7.66
C ALA A 33 25.85 -34.40 -6.10
N SER A 34 26.80 -33.81 -5.36
CA SER A 34 26.76 -33.73 -3.88
C SER A 34 26.69 -32.32 -3.30
N SER A 35 26.91 -31.27 -4.10
CA SER A 35 26.91 -29.87 -3.65
C SER A 35 25.61 -29.10 -3.95
N SER A 36 24.81 -29.56 -4.92
CA SER A 36 23.56 -28.89 -5.32
C SER A 36 22.43 -28.98 -4.30
N SER A 37 22.39 -30.05 -3.49
CA SER A 37 21.37 -30.27 -2.46
C SER A 37 21.57 -29.39 -1.23
N SER A 38 22.81 -29.27 -0.73
CA SER A 38 23.11 -28.41 0.43
C SER A 38 23.04 -26.92 0.08
N ALA A 39 23.48 -26.55 -1.12
CA ALA A 39 23.29 -25.20 -1.64
C ALA A 39 21.80 -24.87 -1.77
N ALA A 40 20.99 -25.75 -2.37
CA ALA A 40 19.55 -25.54 -2.49
C ALA A 40 18.84 -25.47 -1.13
N ALA A 41 19.26 -26.25 -0.13
CA ALA A 41 18.77 -26.14 1.24
C ALA A 41 19.17 -24.80 1.89
N ALA A 42 20.42 -24.39 1.77
CA ALA A 42 20.89 -23.10 2.26
C ALA A 42 20.17 -21.91 1.59
N TYR A 43 19.91 -21.98 0.28
CA TYR A 43 19.12 -20.97 -0.44
C TYR A 43 17.65 -20.94 0.02
N LYS A 44 17.06 -22.07 0.39
CA LYS A 44 15.71 -22.13 0.98
C LYS A 44 15.68 -21.50 2.37
N GLU A 45 16.66 -21.82 3.22
CA GLU A 45 16.80 -21.23 4.56
C GLU A 45 17.05 -19.71 4.50
N LEU A 46 17.93 -19.25 3.61
CA LEU A 46 18.18 -17.82 3.35
C LEU A 46 16.91 -17.12 2.83
N GLY A 47 16.17 -17.77 1.94
CA GLY A 47 14.88 -17.27 1.44
C GLY A 47 13.83 -17.15 2.55
N LEU A 48 13.77 -18.12 3.46
CA LEU A 48 12.86 -18.14 4.60
C LEU A 48 13.21 -17.05 5.62
N TYR A 49 14.50 -16.89 5.93
CA TYR A 49 14.98 -15.82 6.81
C TYR A 49 14.67 -14.42 6.24
N SER A 50 14.90 -14.22 4.94
CA SER A 50 14.54 -12.98 4.26
C SER A 50 13.04 -12.68 4.35
N LEU A 51 12.21 -13.71 4.16
CA LEU A 51 10.76 -13.59 4.26
C LEU A 51 10.30 -13.25 5.67
N LYS A 52 10.86 -13.93 6.68
CA LYS A 52 10.61 -13.66 8.10
C LYS A 52 10.94 -12.22 8.45
N LYS A 53 12.14 -11.75 8.11
CA LYS A 53 12.56 -10.38 8.38
C LYS A 53 11.60 -9.35 7.77
N ARG A 54 11.12 -9.60 6.54
CA ARG A 54 10.13 -8.71 5.90
C ARG A 54 8.77 -8.71 6.63
N ILE A 55 8.35 -9.84 7.16
CA ILE A 55 7.12 -9.93 7.98
C ILE A 55 7.31 -9.15 9.28
N GLU A 56 8.43 -9.35 9.99
CA GLU A 56 8.76 -8.63 11.23
C GLU A 56 8.82 -7.11 11.00
N ASP A 57 9.54 -6.66 9.97
CA ASP A 57 9.64 -5.24 9.60
C ASP A 57 8.27 -4.62 9.29
N ALA A 58 7.38 -5.37 8.63
CA ALA A 58 6.03 -4.93 8.33
C ALA A 58 5.16 -4.88 9.59
N VAL A 59 5.24 -5.89 10.47
CA VAL A 59 4.52 -5.92 11.75
C VAL A 59 4.93 -4.74 12.62
N VAL A 60 6.23 -4.49 12.80
CA VAL A 60 6.72 -3.36 13.61
C VAL A 60 6.24 -2.02 13.05
N ARG A 61 6.23 -1.87 11.72
CA ARG A 61 5.72 -0.66 11.06
C ARG A 61 4.22 -0.46 11.29
N VAL A 62 3.43 -1.52 11.21
CA VAL A 62 1.99 -1.48 11.49
C VAL A 62 1.75 -1.19 12.97
N GLU A 63 2.43 -1.88 13.88
CA GLU A 63 2.27 -1.66 15.33
C GLU A 63 2.54 -0.19 15.72
N THR A 64 3.62 0.39 15.20
CA THR A 64 3.99 1.79 15.49
C THR A 64 3.07 2.80 14.79
N THR A 65 2.79 2.61 13.51
CA THR A 65 2.07 3.61 12.70
C THR A 65 0.56 3.49 12.85
N ALA A 66 0.02 2.26 12.82
CA ALA A 66 -1.42 2.03 12.91
C ALA A 66 -1.96 2.32 14.30
N SER A 67 -1.19 2.09 15.37
CA SER A 67 -1.62 2.46 16.73
C SER A 67 -1.80 3.97 16.87
N SER A 68 -0.81 4.76 16.44
CA SER A 68 -0.92 6.22 16.44
C SER A 68 -2.02 6.72 15.49
N ALA A 69 -2.15 6.13 14.30
CA ALA A 69 -3.19 6.47 13.35
C ALA A 69 -4.60 6.16 13.89
N LEU A 70 -4.78 5.00 14.53
CA LEU A 70 -6.05 4.58 15.11
C LEU A 70 -6.49 5.54 16.21
N GLU A 71 -5.58 5.93 17.10
CA GLU A 71 -5.87 6.89 18.16
C GLU A 71 -6.35 8.24 17.60
N MET A 72 -5.64 8.79 16.61
CA MET A 72 -6.04 10.04 15.96
C MET A 72 -7.40 9.93 15.26
N GLU A 73 -7.66 8.82 14.58
CA GLU A 73 -8.88 8.60 13.82
C GLU A 73 -10.10 8.34 14.72
N GLU A 74 -9.92 7.63 15.84
CA GLU A 74 -10.94 7.47 16.86
C GLU A 74 -11.27 8.81 17.55
N ALA A 75 -10.25 9.63 17.88
CA ALA A 75 -10.47 10.97 18.40
C ALA A 75 -11.24 11.87 17.42
N ARG A 76 -10.90 11.78 16.12
CA ARG A 76 -11.63 12.50 15.05
C ARG A 76 -13.09 12.05 14.97
N ARG A 77 -13.34 10.74 15.01
CA ARG A 77 -14.70 10.16 15.00
C ARG A 77 -15.51 10.65 16.19
N ILE A 78 -14.95 10.60 17.40
CA ILE A 78 -15.60 11.07 18.63
C ILE A 78 -15.97 12.56 18.53
N LYS A 79 -15.05 13.40 18.06
CA LYS A 79 -15.32 14.84 17.87
C LYS A 79 -16.46 15.07 16.87
N GLN A 80 -16.53 14.29 15.79
CA GLN A 80 -17.63 14.38 14.84
C GLN A 80 -18.96 13.92 15.43
N GLU A 81 -18.97 12.82 16.18
CA GLU A 81 -20.16 12.33 16.90
C GLU A 81 -20.67 13.36 17.93
N GLU A 82 -19.78 14.04 18.64
CA GLU A 82 -20.14 15.10 19.59
C GLU A 82 -20.81 16.28 18.90
N VAL A 83 -20.27 16.75 17.77
CA VAL A 83 -20.87 17.82 16.97
C VAL A 83 -22.27 17.43 16.48
N LEU A 84 -22.50 16.16 16.13
CA LEU A 84 -23.81 15.67 15.70
C LEU A 84 -24.82 15.63 16.85
N ARG A 85 -24.40 15.31 18.08
CA ARG A 85 -25.30 15.28 19.25
C ARG A 85 -25.93 16.64 19.57
N GLY A 86 -25.23 17.73 19.28
CA GLY A 86 -25.71 19.10 19.52
C GLY A 86 -26.46 19.75 18.35
N ARG A 87 -26.66 19.04 17.23
CA ARG A 87 -27.15 19.64 15.97
C ARG A 87 -28.49 19.07 15.53
N ASN A 88 -29.38 19.93 15.06
CA ASN A 88 -30.57 19.52 14.31
C ASN A 88 -30.19 19.20 12.87
N LEU A 89 -30.25 17.91 12.50
CA LEU A 89 -29.90 17.45 11.16
C LEU A 89 -30.88 17.91 10.06
N TRP A 90 -32.07 18.35 10.45
CA TRP A 90 -33.14 18.77 9.54
C TRP A 90 -33.04 20.24 9.10
N ASP A 91 -32.23 21.07 9.76
CA ASP A 91 -32.10 22.50 9.45
C ASP A 91 -31.42 22.75 8.10
N ASN A 92 -30.48 21.88 7.72
CA ASN A 92 -29.80 21.95 6.42
C ASN A 92 -29.42 20.54 5.96
N PRO A 93 -30.27 19.89 5.14
CA PRO A 93 -30.04 18.53 4.67
C PRO A 93 -28.72 18.34 3.92
N ALA A 94 -28.28 19.34 3.14
CA ALA A 94 -27.03 19.26 2.39
C ALA A 94 -25.81 19.22 3.32
N LYS A 95 -25.76 20.11 4.32
CA LYS A 95 -24.69 20.12 5.34
C LYS A 95 -24.73 18.86 6.21
N SER A 96 -25.93 18.39 6.57
CA SER A 96 -26.09 17.18 7.37
C SER A 96 -25.59 15.94 6.62
N HIS A 97 -25.91 15.82 5.33
CA HIS A 97 -25.42 14.73 4.49
C HIS A 97 -23.88 14.73 4.41
N GLU A 98 -23.27 15.90 4.20
CA GLU A 98 -21.81 16.05 4.19
C GLU A 98 -21.18 15.57 5.52
N THR A 99 -21.72 16.02 6.66
CA THR A 99 -21.20 15.61 7.98
C THR A 99 -21.39 14.11 8.27
N LEU A 100 -22.51 13.52 7.85
CA LEU A 100 -22.76 12.09 8.01
C LEU A 100 -21.88 11.24 7.10
N SER A 101 -21.62 11.71 5.87
CA SER A 101 -20.67 11.06 4.96
C SER A 101 -19.26 11.10 5.54
N ALA A 102 -18.84 12.25 6.07
CA ALA A 102 -17.52 12.38 6.70
C ALA A 102 -17.36 11.48 7.93
N LEU A 103 -18.42 11.31 8.74
CA LEU A 103 -18.42 10.37 9.85
C LEU A 103 -18.36 8.91 9.36
N ALA A 104 -19.14 8.55 8.35
CA ALA A 104 -19.12 7.21 7.77
C ALA A 104 -17.72 6.85 7.22
N ASP A 105 -17.07 7.81 6.55
CA ASP A 105 -15.71 7.63 6.05
C ASP A 105 -14.70 7.50 7.20
N ALA A 106 -14.85 8.26 8.29
CA ALA A 106 -14.01 8.12 9.48
C ALA A 106 -14.19 6.75 10.16
N THR A 107 -15.43 6.27 10.31
CA THR A 107 -15.72 4.93 10.85
C THR A 107 -15.10 3.83 9.99
N ARG A 108 -15.23 3.93 8.66
CA ARG A 108 -14.57 2.98 7.74
C ARG A 108 -13.06 2.95 7.95
N VAL A 109 -12.41 4.10 8.08
CA VAL A 109 -10.95 4.18 8.33
C VAL A 109 -10.58 3.52 9.66
N VAL A 110 -11.34 3.77 10.72
CA VAL A 110 -11.13 3.14 12.04
C VAL A 110 -11.25 1.61 11.93
N ASP A 111 -12.27 1.10 11.25
CA ASP A 111 -12.48 -0.33 11.06
C ASP A 111 -11.31 -0.96 10.30
N HIS A 112 -10.85 -0.33 9.21
CA HIS A 112 -9.70 -0.82 8.45
C HIS A 112 -8.40 -0.80 9.27
N LEU A 113 -8.20 0.20 10.14
CA LEU A 113 -7.04 0.26 11.02
C LEU A 113 -7.07 -0.84 12.09
N LYS A 114 -8.26 -1.20 12.59
CA LYS A 114 -8.44 -2.34 13.51
C LYS A 114 -8.15 -3.67 12.81
N ASP A 115 -8.68 -3.86 11.60
CA ASP A 115 -8.41 -5.05 10.79
C ASP A 115 -6.92 -5.20 10.47
N LEU A 116 -6.24 -4.09 10.17
CA LEU A 116 -4.80 -4.06 9.92
C LEU A 116 -4.00 -4.54 11.13
N ARG A 117 -4.37 -4.07 12.33
CA ARG A 117 -3.73 -4.51 13.58
C ARG A 117 -3.96 -5.99 13.82
N TYR A 118 -5.19 -6.47 13.65
CA TYR A 118 -5.51 -7.89 13.76
C TYR A 118 -4.65 -8.74 12.82
N LYS A 119 -4.52 -8.35 11.55
CA LYS A 119 -3.68 -9.06 10.56
C LYS A 119 -2.20 -9.04 10.91
N ALA A 120 -1.69 -7.94 11.47
CA ALA A 120 -0.30 -7.86 11.91
C ALA A 120 -0.05 -8.76 13.13
N GLU A 121 -0.99 -8.81 14.08
CA GLU A 121 -0.94 -9.73 15.22
C GLU A 121 -1.01 -11.20 14.77
N GLU A 122 -1.88 -11.52 13.81
CA GLU A 122 -1.96 -12.85 13.19
C GLU A 122 -0.63 -13.23 12.52
N ALA A 123 -0.04 -12.35 11.70
CA ALA A 123 1.23 -12.59 11.03
C ALA A 123 2.39 -12.78 12.02
N LYS A 124 2.39 -12.04 13.13
CA LYS A 124 3.35 -12.19 14.23
C LYS A 124 3.25 -13.57 14.88
N LEU A 125 2.03 -13.99 15.24
CA LEU A 125 1.79 -15.29 15.86
C LEU A 125 2.13 -16.45 14.91
N ILE A 126 1.80 -16.34 13.62
CA ILE A 126 2.18 -17.32 12.60
C ILE A 126 3.70 -17.42 12.48
N SER A 127 4.41 -16.27 12.49
CA SER A 127 5.87 -16.26 12.42
C SER A 127 6.49 -16.94 13.63
N GLN A 128 5.99 -16.66 14.83
CA GLN A 128 6.41 -17.34 16.07
C GLN A 128 6.11 -18.84 16.05
N LEU A 129 4.94 -19.24 15.53
CA LEU A 129 4.57 -20.65 15.41
C LEU A 129 5.49 -21.41 14.43
N SER A 130 5.92 -20.73 13.36
CA SER A 130 6.83 -21.32 12.36
C SER A 130 8.24 -21.60 12.90
N GLU A 131 8.62 -20.97 14.02
CA GLU A 131 9.90 -21.21 14.72
C GLU A 131 9.88 -22.51 15.53
N MET A 132 8.69 -23.08 15.81
CA MET A 132 8.51 -24.27 16.66
C MET A 132 8.61 -25.61 15.87
N ASP A 133 9.52 -25.68 14.88
CA ASP A 133 9.92 -26.90 14.15
C ASP A 133 8.91 -27.56 13.17
N VAL A 134 7.90 -26.81 12.71
CA VAL A 134 7.14 -27.19 11.49
C VAL A 134 7.23 -26.04 10.49
N ILE A 135 8.25 -26.07 9.63
CA ILE A 135 8.43 -25.10 8.54
C ILE A 135 7.30 -25.30 7.52
N ASN A 136 6.12 -24.77 7.80
CA ASN A 136 5.01 -24.78 6.86
C ASN A 136 5.15 -23.57 5.92
N VAL A 137 5.70 -23.83 4.74
CA VAL A 137 5.88 -22.86 3.66
C VAL A 137 4.55 -22.16 3.30
N GLU A 138 3.40 -22.79 3.50
CA GLU A 138 2.09 -22.18 3.24
C GLU A 138 1.72 -21.11 4.26
N LEU A 139 2.03 -21.33 5.54
CA LEU A 139 1.84 -20.33 6.59
C LEU A 139 2.70 -19.08 6.35
N PHE A 140 3.94 -19.27 5.90
CA PHE A 140 4.82 -18.16 5.50
C PHE A 140 4.27 -17.37 4.31
N LYS A 141 3.68 -18.05 3.32
CA LYS A 141 3.02 -17.37 2.18
C LYS A 141 1.81 -16.56 2.65
N GLN A 142 1.02 -17.08 3.59
CA GLN A 142 -0.13 -16.37 4.15
C GLN A 142 0.32 -15.12 4.92
N ALA A 143 1.32 -15.26 5.81
CA ALA A 143 1.88 -14.13 6.55
C ALA A 143 2.48 -13.07 5.63
N TYR A 144 3.15 -13.47 4.54
CA TYR A 144 3.66 -12.55 3.53
C TYR A 144 2.56 -11.82 2.77
N LYS A 145 1.49 -12.51 2.37
CA LYS A 145 0.35 -11.88 1.71
C LYS A 145 -0.30 -10.84 2.64
N ALA A 146 -0.52 -11.20 3.90
CA ALA A 146 -1.06 -10.29 4.90
C ALA A 146 -0.17 -9.06 5.11
N SER A 147 1.16 -9.22 5.10
CA SER A 147 2.10 -8.10 5.30
C SER A 147 2.16 -7.15 4.10
N VAL A 148 2.04 -7.67 2.87
CA VAL A 148 1.94 -6.86 1.65
C VAL A 148 0.63 -6.07 1.65
N ASP A 149 -0.50 -6.75 1.88
CA ASP A 149 -1.82 -6.11 1.95
C ASP A 149 -1.84 -4.99 3.02
N ALA A 150 -1.19 -5.24 4.16
CA ALA A 150 -1.07 -4.27 5.23
C ALA A 150 -0.23 -3.04 4.85
N SER A 151 0.91 -3.27 4.17
CA SER A 151 1.79 -2.19 3.71
C SER A 151 1.10 -1.31 2.67
N GLU A 152 0.43 -1.92 1.68
CA GLU A 152 -0.31 -1.18 0.64
C GLU A 152 -1.45 -0.34 1.20
N PHE A 153 -2.14 -0.83 2.25
CA PHE A 153 -3.14 -0.03 2.94
C PHE A 153 -2.51 1.17 3.64
N LEU A 154 -1.39 0.96 4.35
CA LEU A 154 -0.72 2.03 5.08
C LEU A 154 -0.22 3.13 4.14
N ASP A 155 0.34 2.75 2.99
CA ASP A 155 0.80 3.70 1.96
C ASP A 155 -0.37 4.55 1.44
N ARG A 156 -1.51 3.92 1.14
CA ARG A 156 -2.73 4.63 0.72
C ARG A 156 -3.25 5.57 1.80
N TYR A 157 -3.23 5.13 3.06
CA TYR A 157 -3.65 5.96 4.19
C TYR A 157 -2.74 7.18 4.38
N GLN A 158 -1.42 6.99 4.32
CA GLN A 158 -0.44 8.08 4.41
C GLN A 158 -0.62 9.07 3.26
N MET A 159 -0.78 8.57 2.04
CA MET A 159 -1.04 9.39 0.87
C MET A 159 -2.33 10.19 1.01
N TYR A 160 -3.43 9.57 1.46
CA TYR A 160 -4.68 10.28 1.76
C TYR A 160 -4.53 11.36 2.84
N LYS A 161 -3.67 11.15 3.83
CA LYS A 161 -3.41 12.15 4.87
C LYS A 161 -2.70 13.39 4.31
N LEU A 162 -1.76 13.18 3.39
CA LEU A 162 -0.98 14.23 2.75
C LEU A 162 -1.79 14.96 1.66
N LEU A 163 -2.64 14.24 0.94
CA LEU A 163 -3.40 14.74 -0.21
C LEU A 163 -4.83 15.19 0.16
N LYS A 164 -4.95 16.29 0.92
CA LYS A 164 -6.23 16.88 1.36
C LYS A 164 -6.49 18.30 0.84
N GLY A 165 -5.52 18.88 0.14
CA GLY A 165 -5.59 20.19 -0.47
C GLY A 165 -6.55 20.25 -1.66
N PRO A 166 -7.03 21.45 -2.01
CA PRO A 166 -8.04 21.64 -3.06
C PRO A 166 -7.55 21.20 -4.45
N TYR A 167 -6.23 21.22 -4.69
CA TYR A 167 -5.60 20.89 -5.97
C TYR A 167 -4.85 19.55 -5.94
N ASP A 168 -4.90 18.81 -4.84
CA ASP A 168 -4.11 17.56 -4.68
C ASP A 168 -4.62 16.42 -5.59
N ARG A 169 -5.83 16.58 -6.14
CA ARG A 169 -6.39 15.67 -7.16
C ARG A 169 -6.00 16.05 -8.58
N GLU A 170 -5.45 17.24 -8.78
CA GLU A 170 -5.09 17.78 -10.08
C GLU A 170 -3.63 17.46 -10.42
N GLY A 171 -3.32 17.36 -11.71
CA GLY A 171 -1.94 17.17 -12.15
C GLY A 171 -1.11 18.43 -11.93
N ALA A 172 0.10 18.30 -11.38
CA ALA A 172 1.01 19.43 -11.23
C ALA A 172 1.73 19.73 -12.56
N CYS A 173 1.70 20.99 -13.01
CA CYS A 173 2.55 21.49 -14.09
C CYS A 173 3.82 22.10 -13.49
N ILE A 174 4.98 21.46 -13.70
CA ILE A 174 6.26 21.95 -13.21
C ILE A 174 6.90 22.80 -14.31
N ILE A 175 7.10 24.09 -14.03
CA ILE A 175 7.80 25.02 -14.91
C ILE A 175 9.16 25.32 -14.29
N VAL A 176 10.23 24.87 -14.93
CA VAL A 176 11.61 25.16 -14.52
C VAL A 176 12.12 26.31 -15.37
N THR A 177 12.35 27.47 -14.75
CA THR A 177 12.99 28.62 -15.38
C THR A 177 14.45 28.69 -14.96
N ALA A 178 15.35 28.85 -15.94
CA ALA A 178 16.75 29.11 -15.65
C ALA A 178 16.91 30.54 -15.09
N GLY A 179 17.57 30.66 -13.94
CA GLY A 179 18.00 31.96 -13.42
C GLY A 179 19.05 32.58 -14.34
N SER A 180 18.96 33.88 -14.58
CA SER A 180 19.99 34.61 -15.32
C SER A 180 21.17 34.88 -14.39
N GLU A 181 22.01 33.88 -14.16
CA GLU A 181 23.36 34.09 -13.65
C GLU A 181 24.34 33.39 -14.59
N SER A 182 25.26 34.20 -15.12
CA SER A 182 26.24 33.78 -16.10
C SER A 182 27.29 32.88 -15.43
N VAL A 183 27.55 31.74 -16.07
CA VAL A 183 28.74 30.89 -15.93
C VAL A 183 28.76 29.94 -14.72
N ALA A 184 28.76 28.65 -15.06
CA ALA A 184 29.20 27.46 -14.32
C ALA A 184 29.60 27.63 -12.84
N SER A 185 28.83 27.00 -11.94
CA SER A 185 29.40 26.48 -10.70
C SER A 185 30.27 25.26 -11.04
N GLU A 186 31.54 25.51 -11.37
CA GLU A 186 32.57 24.50 -11.16
C GLU A 186 32.74 24.31 -9.64
N ALA A 187 32.75 23.05 -9.23
CA ALA A 187 33.00 22.64 -7.87
C ALA A 187 34.41 23.10 -7.43
N SER A 188 34.48 23.68 -6.24
CA SER A 188 35.72 23.82 -5.48
C SER A 188 35.53 23.30 -4.07
#